data_AF-A0A7G2K2B4-F1
#
_entry.id   AF-A0A7G2K2B4-F1
#
_cell.length_a   1.000
_cell.length_b   1.000
_cell.length_c   1.000
_cell.angle_alpha   90.00
_cell.angle_beta   90.00
_cell.angle_gamma   90.00
#
_symmetry.space_group_name_H-M   'P 1'
#
loop_
_entity.id
_entity.type
_entity.pdbx_description
1 polymer ?
#
loop_
_entity_poly.entity_id
_entity_poly.type
_entity_poly.pdbx_seq_one_letter_code
_entity_poly.pdbx_strand_id
1 'polypeptide(L)'
;MERTGVLIDSDALFMQSNEIASRLTALEKQAYALAGQPFNLASTKQLQEILFDKLGLPVLQKTPKGAPSTNEEVLEELAYSHELPKILVEHRGLSKLKSTYTDKLPQMVNSQTGRVHTSYHQAVTATGRLSSSDPNLQNIP
;
A
#
# COMPACT_ATOMS: atom_id res chain seq x y z
N MET A 1 6.81 -25.00 11.78
CA MET A 1 6.06 -24.07 10.93
C MET A 1 6.98 -23.39 9.92
N GLU A 2 8.02 -22.68 10.35
CA GLU A 2 8.96 -21.99 9.44
C GLU A 2 9.66 -22.93 8.44
N ARG A 3 10.29 -24.03 8.90
CA ARG A 3 10.93 -25.03 8.01
C ARG A 3 9.97 -25.71 7.03
N THR A 4 8.68 -25.78 7.36
CA THR A 4 7.65 -26.36 6.47
C THR A 4 7.31 -25.38 5.35
N GLY A 5 7.28 -24.08 5.64
CA GLY A 5 6.95 -23.02 4.69
C GLY A 5 5.52 -23.09 4.17
N VAL A 6 5.14 -22.09 3.38
CA VAL A 6 3.83 -21.97 2.73
C VAL A 6 4.00 -22.12 1.22
N LEU A 7 3.17 -22.95 0.59
CA LEU A 7 3.11 -23.03 -0.87
C LEU A 7 2.41 -21.79 -1.39
N ILE A 8 2.99 -21.12 -2.38
CA ILE A 8 2.35 -20.01 -3.07
C ILE A 8 2.21 -20.36 -4.54
N ASP A 9 1.10 -19.93 -5.13
CA ASP A 9 0.91 -19.99 -6.57
C ASP A 9 1.53 -18.73 -7.19
N SER A 10 2.76 -18.88 -7.70
CA SER A 10 3.50 -17.75 -8.26
C SER A 10 2.90 -17.24 -9.57
N ASP A 11 2.27 -18.12 -10.35
CA ASP A 11 1.62 -17.75 -11.62
C ASP A 11 0.35 -16.95 -11.35
N ALA A 12 -0.46 -17.38 -10.37
CA ALA A 12 -1.63 -16.63 -9.92
C ALA A 12 -1.25 -15.24 -9.38
N LEU A 13 -0.18 -15.15 -8.57
CA LEU A 13 0.33 -13.87 -8.06
C LEU A 13 0.86 -12.96 -9.18
N PHE A 14 1.49 -13.53 -10.21
CA PHE A 14 1.96 -12.76 -11.37
C PHE A 14 0.78 -12.21 -12.19
N MET A 15 -0.25 -13.02 -12.45
CA MET A 15 -1.47 -12.57 -13.12
C MET A 15 -2.14 -11.43 -12.33
N GLN A 16 -2.26 -11.59 -11.01
CA GLN A 16 -2.82 -10.56 -10.14
C GLN A 16 -1.97 -9.28 -10.13
N SER A 17 -0.63 -9.39 -10.11
CA SER A 17 0.26 -8.23 -10.19
C SER A 17 0.04 -7.42 -11.49
N ASN A 18 -0.16 -8.10 -12.62
CA ASN A 18 -0.42 -7.45 -13.90
C ASN A 18 -1.79 -6.75 -13.93
N GLU A 19 -2.83 -7.38 -13.38
CA GLU A 19 -4.15 -6.75 -13.26
C GLU A 19 -4.09 -5.50 -12.37
N ILE A 20 -3.42 -5.60 -11.21
CA ILE A 20 -3.21 -4.47 -10.31
C ILE A 20 -2.42 -3.36 -11.01
N ALA A 21 -1.37 -3.69 -11.77
CA ALA A 21 -0.58 -2.70 -12.51
C ALA A 21 -1.45 -1.92 -13.50
N SER A 22 -2.29 -2.59 -14.27
CA SER A 22 -3.23 -1.95 -15.20
C SER A 22 -4.19 -1.01 -14.46
N ARG A 23 -4.75 -1.46 -13.33
CA ARG A 23 -5.66 -0.66 -12.50
C ARG A 23 -4.98 0.55 -11.87
N LEU A 24 -3.74 0.41 -11.40
CA LEU A 24 -2.94 1.53 -10.89
C LEU A 24 -2.72 2.59 -11.95
N THR A 25 -2.35 2.22 -13.17
CA THR A 25 -2.20 3.16 -14.28
C THR A 25 -3.51 3.87 -14.62
N ALA A 26 -4.66 3.18 -14.53
CA ALA A 26 -5.96 3.80 -14.74
C ALA A 26 -6.30 4.82 -13.65
N LEU A 27 -6.09 4.47 -12.37
CA LEU A 27 -6.31 5.37 -11.22
C LEU A 27 -5.40 6.59 -11.26
N GLU A 28 -4.14 6.39 -11.64
CA GLU A 28 -3.16 7.47 -11.80
C GLU A 28 -3.62 8.49 -12.85
N LYS A 29 -4.09 8.04 -14.02
CA LYS A 29 -4.66 8.92 -15.05
C LYS A 29 -5.90 9.67 -14.57
N GLN A 30 -6.78 9.01 -13.81
CA GLN A 30 -7.95 9.66 -13.22
C GLN A 30 -7.54 10.72 -12.20
N ALA A 31 -6.55 10.43 -11.35
CA ALA A 31 -6.02 11.38 -10.40
C ALA A 31 -5.44 12.62 -11.09
N TYR A 32 -4.73 12.45 -12.21
CA TYR A 32 -4.20 13.57 -13.01
C TYR A 32 -5.29 14.43 -13.62
N ALA A 33 -6.36 13.81 -14.12
CA ALA A 33 -7.50 14.54 -14.65
C ALA A 33 -8.19 15.37 -13.55
N LEU A 34 -8.39 14.79 -12.36
CA LEU A 34 -9.02 15.48 -11.23
C LEU A 34 -8.14 16.57 -10.62
N ALA A 35 -6.82 16.36 -10.57
CA ALA A 35 -5.87 17.35 -10.07
C ALA A 35 -5.54 18.45 -11.11
N GLY A 36 -5.92 18.24 -12.38
CA GLY A 36 -5.60 19.12 -13.50
C GLY A 36 -4.10 19.24 -13.80
N GLN A 37 -3.28 18.31 -13.31
CA GLN A 37 -1.85 18.21 -13.61
C GLN A 37 -1.30 16.82 -13.24
N PRO A 38 -0.23 16.36 -13.91
CA PRO A 38 0.55 15.21 -13.44
C PRO A 38 1.28 15.51 -12.13
N PHE A 39 1.34 14.54 -11.22
CA PHE A 39 2.09 14.62 -9.97
C PHE A 39 2.44 13.21 -9.46
N ASN A 40 3.32 13.08 -8.50
CA ASN A 40 3.69 11.79 -7.93
C ASN A 40 2.73 11.39 -6.80
N LEU A 41 1.85 10.40 -7.05
CA LEU A 41 0.90 9.87 -6.06
C LEU A 41 1.57 9.21 -4.84
N ALA A 42 2.84 8.82 -4.93
CA ALA A 42 3.61 8.31 -3.79
C ALA A 42 4.24 9.44 -2.94
N SER A 43 4.28 10.68 -3.45
CA SER A 43 4.86 11.82 -2.75
C SER A 43 3.83 12.51 -1.86
N THR A 44 3.96 12.33 -0.55
CA THR A 44 3.10 12.99 0.45
C THR A 44 3.12 14.51 0.33
N LYS A 45 4.27 15.10 -0.03
CA LYS A 45 4.41 16.54 -0.23
C LYS A 45 3.58 17.03 -1.41
N GLN A 46 3.69 16.36 -2.57
CA GLN A 46 2.91 16.76 -3.75
C GLN A 46 1.41 16.54 -3.52
N LEU A 47 1.03 15.47 -2.82
CA LEU A 47 -0.36 15.26 -2.43
C LEU A 47 -0.90 16.39 -1.54
N GLN A 48 -0.11 16.85 -0.58
CA GLN A 48 -0.50 17.99 0.27
C GLN A 48 -0.72 19.25 -0.56
N GLU A 49 0.21 19.57 -1.47
CA GLU A 49 0.11 20.73 -2.37
C GLU A 49 -1.15 20.64 -3.25
N ILE A 50 -1.46 19.46 -3.82
CA ILE A 50 -2.66 19.27 -4.64
C ILE A 50 -3.94 19.39 -3.82
N LEU A 51 -4.04 18.68 -2.69
CA LEU A 51 -5.28 18.58 -1.92
C LEU A 51 -5.59 19.89 -1.19
N PHE A 52 -4.61 20.49 -0.53
CA PHE A 52 -4.85 21.61 0.37
C PHE A 52 -4.57 22.97 -0.28
N ASP A 53 -3.55 23.09 -1.13
CA ASP A 53 -3.22 24.38 -1.75
C ASP A 53 -4.00 24.59 -3.06
N LYS A 54 -4.01 23.59 -3.96
CA LYS A 54 -4.66 23.73 -5.27
C LYS A 54 -6.15 23.50 -5.24
N LEU A 55 -6.61 22.42 -4.60
CA LEU A 55 -8.03 22.08 -4.48
C LEU A 55 -8.71 22.77 -3.29
N GLY A 56 -7.93 23.35 -2.36
CA GLY A 56 -8.47 24.09 -1.22
C GLY A 56 -9.27 23.24 -0.23
N LEU A 57 -8.99 21.93 -0.16
CA LEU A 57 -9.70 21.03 0.76
C LEU A 57 -9.38 21.38 2.23
N PRO A 58 -10.30 21.13 3.17
CA PRO A 58 -10.08 21.44 4.58
C PRO A 58 -9.01 20.54 5.19
N VAL A 59 -8.14 21.11 6.04
CA VAL A 59 -7.15 20.34 6.80
C VAL A 59 -7.81 19.80 8.07
N LEU A 60 -8.16 18.51 8.06
CA LEU A 60 -8.84 17.83 9.17
C LEU A 60 -7.88 17.45 10.31
N GLN A 61 -6.66 17.03 9.96
CA GLN A 61 -5.63 16.62 10.91
C GLN A 61 -4.26 17.11 10.45
N LYS A 62 -3.32 17.27 11.39
CA LYS A 62 -1.92 17.60 11.12
C LYS A 62 -1.00 16.53 11.69
N THR A 63 0.10 16.27 10.99
CA THR A 63 1.20 15.44 11.48
C THR A 63 1.90 16.09 12.67
N PRO A 64 2.71 15.36 13.46
CA PRO A 64 3.48 15.95 14.56
C PRO A 64 4.43 17.09 14.12
N LYS A 65 4.81 17.10 12.84
CA LYS A 65 5.64 18.15 12.22
C LYS A 65 4.83 19.36 11.74
N GLY A 66 3.52 19.40 11.99
CA GLY A 66 2.62 20.50 11.64
C GLY A 66 2.09 20.47 10.19
N ALA A 67 2.57 19.57 9.34
CA ALA A 67 2.09 19.45 7.97
C ALA A 67 0.70 18.78 7.91
N PRO A 68 -0.19 19.17 6.98
CA PRO A 68 -1.51 18.54 6.80
C PRO A 68 -1.40 17.01 6.64
N SER A 69 -2.23 16.27 7.36
CA SER A 69 -2.21 14.81 7.26
C SER A 69 -2.84 14.35 5.95
N THR A 70 -2.25 13.31 5.37
CA THR A 70 -2.83 12.57 4.24
C THR A 70 -2.92 11.08 4.59
N ASN A 71 -3.15 10.73 5.86
CA ASN A 71 -3.43 9.35 6.27
C ASN A 71 -4.77 8.86 5.69
N GLU A 72 -4.98 7.55 5.75
CA GLU A 72 -6.15 6.89 5.19
C GLU A 72 -7.46 7.44 5.76
N GLU A 73 -7.56 7.56 7.10
CA GLU A 73 -8.73 8.15 7.78
C GLU A 73 -9.09 9.56 7.27
N VAL A 74 -8.10 10.45 7.13
CA VAL A 74 -8.34 11.81 6.61
C VAL A 74 -8.74 11.80 5.15
N LEU A 75 -8.14 10.92 4.32
CA LEU A 75 -8.52 10.81 2.92
C LEU A 75 -9.94 10.24 2.75
N GLU A 76 -10.36 9.30 3.61
CA GLU A 76 -11.73 8.78 3.62
C GLU A 76 -12.75 9.86 4.02
N GLU A 77 -12.44 10.70 5.00
CA GLU A 77 -13.30 11.84 5.35
C GLU A 77 -13.34 12.89 4.23
N LEU A 78 -12.21 13.18 3.58
CA LEU A 78 -12.15 14.09 2.45
C LEU A 78 -12.85 13.53 1.19
N ALA A 79 -12.97 12.20 1.08
CA ALA A 79 -13.65 11.54 -0.03
C ALA A 79 -15.14 11.88 -0.10
N TYR A 80 -15.77 12.27 1.02
CA TYR A 80 -17.15 12.78 1.01
C TYR A 80 -17.28 14.13 0.29
N SER A 81 -16.20 14.90 0.19
CA SER A 81 -16.20 16.23 -0.42
C SER A 81 -15.63 16.24 -1.83
N HIS A 82 -14.72 15.31 -2.17
CA HIS A 82 -14.05 15.29 -3.46
C HIS A 82 -13.64 13.87 -3.87
N GLU A 83 -13.71 13.54 -5.17
CA GLU A 83 -13.43 12.17 -5.66
C GLU A 83 -11.93 11.81 -5.59
N LEU A 84 -11.03 12.79 -5.72
CA LEU A 84 -9.57 12.57 -5.70
C LEU A 84 -9.08 11.79 -4.45
N PRO A 85 -9.42 12.18 -3.20
CA PRO A 85 -9.11 11.39 -2.01
C PRO A 85 -9.49 9.91 -2.10
N LYS A 86 -10.66 9.58 -2.65
CA LYS A 86 -11.12 8.19 -2.83
C LYS A 86 -10.21 7.39 -3.75
N ILE A 87 -9.85 7.99 -4.90
CA ILE A 87 -8.89 7.39 -5.86
C ILE A 87 -7.52 7.19 -5.20
N LEU A 88 -7.09 8.12 -4.35
CA LEU A 88 -5.81 8.01 -3.65
C LEU A 88 -5.79 6.87 -2.63
N VAL A 89 -6.88 6.65 -1.89
CA VAL A 89 -7.02 5.51 -0.97
C VAL A 89 -6.93 4.19 -1.76
N GLU A 90 -7.72 4.07 -2.84
CA GLU A 90 -7.69 2.86 -3.69
C GLU A 90 -6.30 2.62 -4.30
N HIS A 91 -5.67 3.66 -4.85
CA HIS A 91 -4.34 3.57 -5.43
C HIS A 91 -3.30 3.12 -4.39
N ARG A 92 -3.35 3.65 -3.16
CA ARG A 92 -2.42 3.26 -2.09
C ARG A 92 -2.63 1.82 -1.64
N GLY A 93 -3.89 1.37 -1.49
CA GLY A 93 -4.22 -0.02 -1.19
C GLY A 93 -3.64 -0.97 -2.23
N LEU A 94 -3.91 -0.70 -3.51
CA LEU A 94 -3.40 -1.50 -4.62
C LEU A 94 -1.87 -1.45 -4.75
N SER A 95 -1.25 -0.29 -4.58
CA SER A 95 0.20 -0.12 -4.66
C SER A 95 0.90 -0.89 -3.53
N LYS A 96 0.33 -0.89 -2.32
CA LYS A 96 0.83 -1.68 -1.19
C LYS A 96 0.64 -3.17 -1.44
N LEU A 97 -0.53 -3.58 -1.94
CA LEU A 97 -0.81 -4.97 -2.31
C LEU A 97 0.22 -5.49 -3.32
N LYS A 98 0.51 -4.67 -4.34
CA LYS A 98 1.47 -5.00 -5.39
C LYS A 98 2.90 -5.12 -4.87
N SER A 99 3.39 -4.06 -4.23
CA SER A 99 4.79 -3.96 -3.80
C SER A 99 5.16 -4.90 -2.66
N THR A 100 4.22 -5.17 -1.75
CA THR A 100 4.49 -5.96 -0.54
C THR A 100 4.22 -7.45 -0.76
N TYR A 101 3.22 -7.80 -1.57
CA TYR A 101 2.74 -9.19 -1.67
C TYR A 101 2.94 -9.76 -3.07
N THR A 102 2.34 -9.18 -4.11
CA THR A 102 2.34 -9.85 -5.43
C THR A 102 3.69 -9.81 -6.15
N ASP A 103 4.48 -8.74 -5.98
CA ASP A 103 5.82 -8.65 -6.59
C ASP A 103 6.90 -9.33 -5.74
N LYS A 104 6.79 -9.22 -4.42
CA LYS A 104 7.86 -9.60 -3.49
C LYS A 104 7.78 -11.07 -3.08
N LEU A 105 6.58 -11.63 -2.84
CA LEU A 105 6.45 -13.02 -2.39
C LEU A 105 7.01 -14.05 -3.39
N PRO A 106 6.78 -13.93 -4.71
CA PRO A 106 7.37 -14.86 -5.69
C PRO A 106 8.90 -14.86 -5.68
N GLN A 107 9.52 -13.71 -5.41
CA GLN A 107 10.98 -13.59 -5.31
C GLN A 107 11.55 -14.24 -4.03
N MET A 108 10.70 -14.51 -3.04
CA MET A 108 11.08 -15.10 -1.76
C MET A 108 10.81 -16.61 -1.69
N VAL A 109 10.43 -17.23 -2.80
CA VAL A 109 10.29 -18.69 -2.91
C VAL A 109 11.67 -19.33 -2.81
N ASN A 110 11.82 -20.25 -1.86
CA ASN A 110 13.03 -21.04 -1.75
C ASN A 110 13.06 -22.07 -2.89
N SER A 111 14.13 -22.06 -3.68
CA SER A 111 14.30 -22.92 -4.87
C SER A 111 14.40 -24.42 -4.57
N GLN A 112 14.78 -24.80 -3.34
CA GLN A 112 14.89 -26.21 -2.94
C GLN A 112 13.55 -26.79 -2.48
N THR A 113 12.69 -25.97 -1.84
CA THR A 113 11.42 -26.42 -1.28
C THR A 113 10.21 -26.03 -2.12
N GLY A 114 10.36 -25.04 -3.00
CA GLY A 114 9.24 -24.43 -3.74
C GLY A 114 8.29 -23.63 -2.85
N ARG A 115 8.72 -23.22 -1.65
CA ARG A 115 7.85 -22.63 -0.63
C ARG A 115 8.45 -21.34 -0.07
N VAL A 116 7.59 -20.48 0.46
CA VAL A 116 7.98 -19.27 1.20
C VAL A 116 8.13 -19.62 2.66
N HIS A 117 9.24 -19.20 3.27
CA HIS A 117 9.57 -19.48 4.66
C HIS A 117 9.64 -18.15 5.44
N THR A 118 8.62 -17.87 6.25
CA THR A 118 8.63 -16.72 7.17
C THR A 118 9.47 -17.03 8.42
N SER A 119 9.99 -15.98 9.06
CA SER A 119 10.64 -16.06 10.38
C SER A 119 9.73 -15.47 11.44
N TYR A 120 9.45 -16.22 12.50
CA TYR A 120 8.67 -15.78 13.66
C TYR A 120 9.61 -15.35 14.79
N HIS A 121 9.57 -14.06 15.13
CA HIS A 121 10.30 -13.51 16.26
C HIS A 121 9.46 -13.60 17.52
N GLN A 122 9.93 -14.40 18.47
CA GLN A 122 9.26 -14.68 19.73
C GLN A 122 9.60 -13.68 20.85
N ALA A 123 10.69 -12.93 20.72
CA ALA A 123 11.23 -12.06 21.77
C ALA A 123 11.19 -10.55 21.45
N VAL A 124 10.41 -10.12 20.44
CA VAL A 124 10.45 -8.73 19.94
C VAL A 124 9.29 -7.87 20.44
N THR A 125 8.10 -8.43 20.69
CA THR A 125 6.96 -7.63 21.12
C THR A 125 6.88 -7.54 22.65
N ALA A 126 6.71 -6.33 23.18
CA ALA A 126 6.56 -6.08 24.63
C ALA A 126 5.33 -6.78 25.26
N THR A 127 4.42 -7.27 24.42
CA THR A 127 3.15 -7.91 24.81
C THR A 127 3.19 -9.44 24.73
N GLY A 128 4.30 -10.05 24.30
CA GLY A 128 4.44 -11.50 24.19
C GLY A 128 3.78 -12.13 22.95
N ARG A 129 3.34 -11.34 21.96
CA ARG A 129 2.85 -11.83 20.66
C ARG A 129 4.02 -12.20 19.73
N LEU A 130 3.84 -13.23 18.91
CA LEU A 130 4.75 -13.54 17.81
C LEU A 130 4.65 -12.46 16.74
N SER A 131 5.78 -12.04 16.19
CA SER A 131 5.84 -11.18 15.00
C SER A 131 6.48 -11.95 13.85
N SER A 132 6.05 -11.72 12.61
CA SER A 132 6.62 -12.41 11.43
C SER A 132 7.39 -11.46 10.51
N SER A 133 8.57 -11.86 10.04
CA SER A 133 9.37 -11.14 9.05
C SER A 133 9.88 -12.07 7.95
N ASP A 134 10.28 -11.47 6.84
CA ASP A 134 10.99 -12.13 5.73
C ASP A 134 10.33 -13.39 5.15
N PRO A 135 9.07 -13.33 4.67
CA PRO A 135 8.16 -12.19 4.62
C PRO A 135 7.20 -12.15 5.82
N ASN A 136 6.58 -10.99 6.09
CA ASN A 136 5.52 -10.90 7.09
C ASN A 136 4.23 -11.54 6.55
N LEU A 137 3.92 -12.74 7.02
CA LEU A 137 2.72 -13.49 6.64
C LEU A 137 1.54 -13.27 7.61
N GLN A 138 1.72 -12.48 8.67
CA GLN A 138 0.63 -12.13 9.60
C GLN A 138 -0.26 -11.00 9.08
N ASN A 139 0.26 -10.18 8.17
CA ASN A 139 -0.43 -9.03 7.59
C ASN A 139 -0.86 -9.29 6.14
N ILE A 140 -1.11 -10.53 5.72
CA ILE A 140 -1.64 -10.79 4.37
C ILE A 140 -3.09 -10.27 4.33
N PRO A 141 -3.42 -9.34 3.42
CA PRO A 141 -4.78 -8.83 3.26
C PRO A 141 -5.74 -9.87 2.68
#